data_AF-M3FM79-F1
#
_entry.id   AF-M3FM79-F1
#
_cell.length_a   1.000
_cell.length_b   1.000
_cell.length_c   1.000
_cell.angle_alpha   90.00
_cell.angle_beta   90.00
_cell.angle_gamma   90.00
#
_symmetry.space_group_name_H-M   'P 1'
#
loop_
_entity.id
_entity.type
_entity.pdbx_description
1 polymer ?
#
loop_
_entity_poly.entity_id
_entity_poly.type
_entity_poly.pdbx_seq_one_letter_code
_entity_poly.pdbx_strand_id
1 'polypeptide(L)'
;MGVCSCLGKKFTLEFLSKLTFFNTIKLDQLLWLAVREGFLNIFFNENHFLFEENLFSERIFSFSHDKIQQVIYDLLEESKRKKIHQHIGMTLLTIYGLESKDKILFQIVQHLNHTIDTIEEESIKNDLTILNYKAGLQAKNSGSYESSLQYLNFALNFLNKEASVENFELYTDVILETAETEYLLSNYERVESLLRLLENEI
;
A
#
# COMPACT_ATOMS: atom_id res chain seq x y z
N MET A 1 8.58 17.44 -3.29
CA MET A 1 8.48 17.20 -1.83
C MET A 1 7.16 16.60 -1.41
N GLY A 2 5.99 17.17 -1.73
CA GLY A 2 4.70 16.57 -1.32
C GLY A 2 4.45 15.12 -1.78
N VAL A 3 4.81 14.77 -3.02
CA VAL A 3 4.76 13.37 -3.48
C VAL A 3 5.73 12.50 -2.68
N CYS A 4 6.96 12.98 -2.48
CA CYS A 4 7.99 12.30 -1.69
C CYS A 4 7.54 12.02 -0.26
N SER A 5 6.85 12.95 0.40
CA SER A 5 6.38 12.75 1.78
C SER A 5 5.35 11.63 1.91
N CYS A 6 4.58 11.37 0.85
CA CYS A 6 3.64 10.26 0.80
C CYS A 6 4.33 8.92 0.50
N LEU A 7 5.47 8.89 -0.21
CA LEU A 7 6.18 7.65 -0.59
C LEU A 7 6.77 6.82 0.57
N GLY A 8 6.74 7.36 1.79
CA GLY A 8 7.37 6.74 2.94
C GLY A 8 8.84 7.11 3.11
N LYS A 9 9.58 6.33 3.89
CA LYS A 9 10.92 6.71 4.37
C LYS A 9 11.97 6.73 3.26
N LYS A 10 11.88 5.84 2.27
CA LYS A 10 12.87 5.69 1.19
C LYS A 10 12.17 5.57 -0.16
N PHE A 11 12.71 6.22 -1.18
CA PHE A 11 12.18 6.18 -2.55
C PHE A 11 13.31 6.35 -3.57
N THR A 12 13.07 5.95 -4.81
CA THR A 12 14.06 6.02 -5.88
C THR A 12 13.65 7.03 -6.95
N LEU A 13 14.64 7.60 -7.65
CA LEU A 13 14.37 8.53 -8.75
C LEU A 13 13.54 7.88 -9.86
N GLU A 14 13.79 6.59 -10.12
CA GLU A 14 13.05 5.81 -11.11
C GLU A 14 11.58 5.67 -10.73
N PHE A 15 11.28 5.35 -9.46
CA PHE A 15 9.89 5.26 -9.05
C PHE A 15 9.20 6.63 -9.04
N LEU A 16 9.90 7.68 -8.59
CA LEU A 16 9.35 9.04 -8.58
C LEU A 16 9.07 9.57 -10.00
N SER A 17 9.84 9.16 -11.01
CA SER A 17 9.60 9.55 -12.40
C SER A 17 8.34 8.93 -12.98
N LYS A 18 7.91 7.76 -12.48
CA LYS A 18 6.64 7.12 -12.87
C LYS A 18 5.41 7.84 -12.28
N LEU A 19 5.60 8.64 -11.23
CA LEU A 19 4.53 9.34 -10.49
C LEU A 19 4.36 10.81 -10.85
N THR A 20 5.26 11.35 -11.65
CA THR A 20 5.28 12.79 -11.95
C THR A 20 5.46 13.01 -13.44
N PHE A 21 4.95 14.14 -13.94
CA PHE A 21 5.17 14.54 -15.34
C PHE A 21 6.58 15.10 -15.59
N PHE A 22 7.45 15.11 -14.58
CA PHE A 22 8.80 15.62 -14.73
C PHE A 22 9.70 14.54 -15.34
N ASN A 23 10.56 14.95 -16.28
CA ASN A 23 11.63 14.07 -16.73
C ASN A 23 12.66 13.82 -15.61
N THR A 24 13.42 12.75 -15.76
CA THR A 24 14.42 12.30 -14.78
C THR A 24 15.47 13.36 -14.46
N ILE A 25 15.91 14.16 -15.44
CA ILE A 25 16.90 15.24 -15.26
C ILE A 25 16.36 16.30 -14.31
N LYS A 26 15.13 16.78 -14.55
CA LYS A 26 14.50 17.81 -13.72
C LYS A 26 14.21 17.29 -12.31
N LEU A 27 13.75 16.05 -12.19
CA LEU A 27 13.56 15.42 -10.89
C LEU A 27 14.87 15.34 -10.12
N ASP A 28 15.95 14.91 -10.77
CA ASP A 28 17.26 14.80 -10.13
C ASP A 28 17.75 16.15 -9.61
N GLN A 29 17.63 17.21 -10.42
CA GLN A 29 17.97 18.57 -10.00
C GLN A 29 17.17 19.02 -8.78
N LEU A 30 15.85 18.75 -8.76
CA LEU A 30 14.98 19.10 -7.64
C LEU A 30 15.30 18.31 -6.36
N LEU A 31 15.59 17.02 -6.49
CA LEU A 31 15.97 16.18 -5.36
C LEU A 31 17.34 16.57 -4.81
N TRP A 32 18.30 16.91 -5.67
CA TRP A 32 19.59 17.42 -5.24
C TRP A 32 19.43 18.79 -4.55
N LEU A 33 18.56 19.69 -5.01
CA LEU A 33 18.27 20.89 -4.21
C LEU A 33 17.80 20.52 -2.79
N ALA A 34 16.87 19.58 -2.65
CA ALA A 34 16.40 19.14 -1.33
C ALA A 34 17.49 18.47 -0.48
N VAL A 35 18.44 17.75 -1.08
CA VAL A 35 19.59 17.17 -0.37
C VAL A 35 20.55 18.27 0.11
N ARG A 36 20.83 19.28 -0.73
CA ARG A 36 21.70 20.40 -0.35
C ARG A 36 21.12 21.22 0.80
N GLU A 37 19.80 21.40 0.82
CA GLU A 37 19.10 22.08 1.92
C GLU A 37 18.90 21.17 3.16
N GLY A 38 19.42 19.94 3.14
CA GLY A 38 19.39 19.01 4.29
C GLY A 38 18.06 18.31 4.53
N PHE A 39 17.09 18.41 3.61
CA PHE A 39 15.80 17.73 3.73
C PHE A 39 15.85 16.24 3.40
N LEU A 40 16.76 15.86 2.49
CA LEU A 40 16.93 14.49 2.05
C LEU A 40 18.38 14.02 2.22
N ASN A 41 18.54 12.72 2.45
CA ASN A 41 19.80 12.00 2.35
C ASN A 41 19.80 11.15 1.07
N ILE A 42 21.00 10.90 0.52
CA ILE A 42 21.21 9.98 -0.60
C ILE A 42 21.98 8.76 -0.09
N PHE A 43 21.48 7.57 -0.45
CA PHE A 43 22.19 6.31 -0.30
C PHE A 43 22.47 5.76 -1.69
N PHE A 44 23.66 5.20 -1.85
CA PHE A 44 24.00 4.37 -2.99
C PHE A 44 23.79 2.92 -2.55
N ASN A 45 23.19 2.10 -3.40
CA ASN A 45 23.05 0.67 -3.12
C ASN A 45 24.45 0.08 -2.83
N GLU A 46 24.72 -0.36 -1.60
CA GLU A 46 26.07 -0.76 -1.14
C GLU A 46 26.55 -2.10 -1.73
N ASN A 47 25.86 -2.66 -2.72
CA ASN A 47 26.23 -3.92 -3.36
C ASN A 47 26.28 -3.83 -4.89
N HIS A 48 27.21 -3.04 -5.47
CA HIS A 48 27.83 -3.43 -6.75
C HIS A 48 29.24 -2.85 -6.92
N PHE A 49 30.20 -3.72 -6.61
CA PHE A 49 31.48 -4.03 -7.25
C PHE A 49 32.26 -2.97 -8.07
N LEU A 50 33.54 -2.88 -7.68
CA LEU A 50 34.69 -2.48 -8.48
C LEU A 50 34.58 -2.81 -9.99
N PHE A 51 34.91 -1.82 -10.82
CA PHE A 51 35.12 -1.90 -12.28
C PHE A 51 33.88 -2.09 -13.17
N GLU A 52 33.01 -1.09 -13.26
CA GLU A 52 32.24 -0.84 -14.48
C GLU A 52 31.79 0.64 -14.54
N GLU A 53 32.41 1.42 -15.41
CA GLU A 53 31.93 2.76 -15.80
C GLU A 53 30.65 2.56 -16.65
N ASN A 54 29.48 2.78 -16.06
CA ASN A 54 28.14 2.97 -16.66
C ASN A 54 27.01 2.05 -16.18
N LEU A 55 26.91 1.76 -14.88
CA LEU A 55 25.60 1.44 -14.28
C LEU A 55 25.24 2.56 -13.30
N PHE A 56 24.20 3.33 -13.63
CA PHE A 56 23.56 4.25 -12.69
C PHE A 56 23.11 3.46 -11.47
N SER A 57 23.91 3.52 -10.40
CA SER A 57 23.51 3.07 -9.09
C SER A 57 22.19 3.76 -8.74
N GLU A 58 21.17 2.96 -8.45
CA GLU A 58 19.85 3.48 -8.11
C GLU A 58 20.00 4.37 -6.87
N ARG A 59 19.93 5.69 -7.06
CA ARG A 59 20.01 6.66 -5.96
C ARG A 59 18.75 6.50 -5.13
N ILE A 60 18.94 6.00 -3.92
CA ILE A 60 17.87 5.89 -2.94
C ILE A 60 17.89 7.18 -2.14
N PHE A 61 16.77 7.88 -2.16
CA PHE A 61 16.56 9.08 -1.35
C PHE A 61 15.79 8.69 -0.10
N SER A 62 16.13 9.31 1.02
CA SER A 62 15.31 9.27 2.24
C SER A 62 15.14 10.68 2.79
N PHE A 63 14.09 10.92 3.56
CA PHE A 63 14.07 12.11 4.41
C PHE A 63 15.20 12.02 5.45
N SER A 64 15.84 13.16 5.73
CA SER A 64 16.91 13.23 6.73
C SER A 64 16.41 12.94 8.13
N HIS A 65 15.15 13.33 8.41
CA HIS A 65 14.44 13.05 9.65
C HIS A 65 12.96 12.81 9.40
N ASP A 66 12.37 11.86 10.13
CA ASP A 66 10.94 11.55 10.08
C ASP A 66 10.08 12.81 10.32
N LYS A 67 10.52 13.74 11.17
CA LYS A 67 9.83 15.01 11.44
C LYS A 67 9.71 15.92 10.21
N ILE A 68 10.72 15.95 9.34
CA ILE A 68 10.67 16.75 8.10
C ILE A 68 9.60 16.18 7.17
N GLN A 69 9.59 14.85 7.02
CA GLN A 69 8.58 14.15 6.24
C GLN A 69 7.17 14.45 6.76
N GLN A 70 6.97 14.31 8.08
CA GLN A 70 5.68 14.55 8.73
C GLN A 70 5.20 15.99 8.53
N VAL A 71 6.06 16.99 8.74
CA VAL A 71 5.66 18.40 8.51
C VAL A 71 5.24 18.63 7.06
N ILE A 72 5.99 18.11 6.08
CA ILE A 72 5.63 18.27 4.66
C ILE A 72 4.33 17.52 4.35
N TYR A 73 4.14 16.34 4.93
CA TYR A 73 2.94 15.55 4.79
C TYR A 73 1.72 16.30 5.35
N ASP A 74 1.82 16.86 6.55
CA ASP A 74 0.74 17.55 7.24
C ASP A 74 0.40 18.91 6.63
N LEU A 75 1.34 19.53 5.90
CA LEU A 75 1.09 20.73 5.11
C LEU A 75 0.22 20.47 3.87
N LEU A 76 0.07 19.22 3.44
CA LEU A 76 -0.82 18.87 2.34
C LEU A 76 -2.26 18.78 2.84
N GLU A 77 -3.16 19.47 2.14
CA GLU A 77 -4.61 19.26 2.32
C GLU A 77 -4.96 17.77 2.19
N GLU A 78 -5.90 17.29 3.01
CA GLU A 78 -6.29 15.88 3.04
C GLU A 78 -6.70 15.34 1.66
N SER A 79 -7.49 16.12 0.91
CA SER A 79 -7.92 15.77 -0.46
C SER A 79 -6.73 15.56 -1.40
N LYS A 80 -5.67 16.36 -1.25
CA LYS A 80 -4.44 16.25 -2.03
C LYS A 80 -3.61 15.04 -1.60
N ARG A 81 -3.53 14.76 -0.30
CA ARG A 81 -2.89 13.55 0.22
C ARG A 81 -3.57 12.31 -0.35
N LYS A 82 -4.90 12.21 -0.26
CA LYS A 82 -5.68 11.09 -0.83
C LYS A 82 -5.36 10.87 -2.30
N LYS A 83 -5.41 11.92 -3.13
CA LYS A 83 -5.04 11.81 -4.56
C LYS A 83 -3.61 11.30 -4.79
N ILE A 84 -2.65 11.75 -3.99
CA ILE A 84 -1.26 11.27 -4.11
C ILE A 84 -1.16 9.80 -3.69
N HIS A 85 -1.77 9.40 -2.58
CA HIS A 85 -1.81 8.00 -2.13
C HIS A 85 -2.47 7.09 -3.18
N GLN A 86 -3.60 7.51 -3.74
CA GLN A 86 -4.28 6.78 -4.80
C GLN A 86 -3.37 6.59 -6.00
N HIS A 87 -2.70 7.67 -6.45
CA HIS A 87 -1.79 7.59 -7.58
C HIS A 87 -0.62 6.64 -7.33
N ILE A 88 0.02 6.73 -6.16
CA ILE A 88 1.12 5.83 -5.78
C ILE A 88 0.65 4.38 -5.76
N GLY A 89 -0.46 4.10 -5.07
CA GLY A 89 -1.01 2.76 -4.93
C GLY A 89 -1.38 2.15 -6.28
N MET A 90 -2.05 2.91 -7.16
CA MET A 90 -2.40 2.45 -8.51
C MET A 90 -1.17 2.22 -9.39
N THR A 91 -0.14 3.07 -9.28
CA THR A 91 1.12 2.85 -10.00
C THR A 91 1.82 1.58 -9.53
N LEU A 92 1.88 1.32 -8.22
CA LEU A 92 2.44 0.06 -7.70
C LEU A 92 1.64 -1.15 -8.19
N LEU A 93 0.30 -1.09 -8.12
CA LEU A 93 -0.56 -2.15 -8.61
C LEU A 93 -0.35 -2.42 -10.10
N THR A 94 -0.26 -1.38 -10.92
CA THR A 94 -0.01 -1.50 -12.36
C THR A 94 1.33 -2.17 -12.67
N ILE A 95 2.37 -1.89 -11.88
CA ILE A 95 3.72 -2.40 -12.13
C ILE A 95 3.87 -3.85 -11.66
N TYR A 96 3.28 -4.20 -10.52
CA TYR A 96 3.55 -5.47 -9.83
C TYR A 96 2.38 -6.46 -9.86
N GLY A 97 1.17 -5.99 -10.16
CA GLY A 97 -0.03 -6.81 -10.21
C GLY A 97 -0.46 -7.40 -8.87
N LEU A 98 -1.43 -8.32 -8.93
CA LEU A 98 -2.03 -8.97 -7.76
C LEU A 98 -1.12 -10.02 -7.11
N GLU A 99 -0.09 -10.50 -7.81
CA GLU A 99 0.90 -11.46 -7.32
C GLU A 99 2.18 -10.78 -6.82
N SER A 100 2.06 -9.53 -6.38
CA SER A 100 3.17 -8.78 -5.81
C SER A 100 3.74 -9.47 -4.56
N LYS A 101 5.07 -9.41 -4.39
CA LYS A 101 5.74 -9.92 -3.17
C LYS A 101 5.25 -9.17 -1.94
N ASP A 102 5.32 -9.82 -0.78
CA ASP A 102 4.83 -9.34 0.53
C ASP A 102 5.12 -7.87 0.80
N LYS A 103 6.38 -7.43 0.63
CA LYS A 103 6.77 -6.03 0.89
C LYS A 103 6.05 -5.03 -0.02
N ILE A 104 5.77 -5.41 -1.27
CA ILE A 104 5.08 -4.57 -2.25
C ILE A 104 3.58 -4.63 -2.01
N LEU A 105 3.04 -5.81 -1.69
CA LEU A 105 1.65 -6.00 -1.30
C LEU A 105 1.26 -5.02 -0.19
N PHE A 106 2.03 -4.98 0.91
CA PHE A 106 1.76 -4.06 2.02
C PHE A 106 1.84 -2.58 1.59
N GLN A 107 2.75 -2.21 0.70
CA GLN A 107 2.81 -0.83 0.19
C GLN A 107 1.56 -0.49 -0.64
N ILE A 108 1.11 -1.39 -1.51
CA ILE A 108 -0.10 -1.17 -2.32
C ILE A 108 -1.30 -0.94 -1.41
N VAL A 109 -1.58 -1.87 -0.49
CA VAL A 109 -2.77 -1.76 0.39
C VAL A 109 -2.67 -0.58 1.35
N GLN A 110 -1.48 -0.26 1.89
CA GLN A 110 -1.31 0.92 2.74
C GLN A 110 -1.65 2.21 1.99
N HIS A 111 -1.28 2.32 0.71
CA HIS A 111 -1.62 3.49 -0.10
C HIS A 111 -3.11 3.54 -0.46
N LEU A 112 -3.66 2.45 -0.98
CA LEU A 112 -5.02 2.43 -1.51
C LEU A 112 -6.10 2.41 -0.42
N ASN A 113 -5.82 1.82 0.74
CA ASN A 113 -6.77 1.84 1.88
C ASN A 113 -6.98 3.25 2.44
N HIS A 114 -6.03 4.16 2.26
CA HIS A 114 -6.20 5.58 2.63
C HIS A 114 -7.19 6.33 1.71
N THR A 115 -7.61 5.69 0.62
CA THR A 115 -8.41 6.31 -0.45
C THR A 115 -9.70 5.55 -0.70
N ILE A 116 -10.09 4.67 0.23
CA ILE A 116 -11.28 3.81 0.14
C ILE A 116 -12.56 4.58 -0.19
N ASP A 117 -12.71 5.79 0.35
CA ASP A 117 -13.86 6.67 0.16
C ASP A 117 -13.92 7.33 -1.22
N THR A 118 -12.87 7.18 -2.03
CA THR A 118 -12.74 7.82 -3.35
C THR A 118 -12.63 6.83 -4.51
N ILE A 119 -12.59 5.53 -4.24
CA ILE A 119 -12.48 4.49 -5.26
C ILE A 119 -13.89 4.08 -5.70
N GLU A 120 -14.27 4.49 -6.91
CA GLU A 120 -15.59 4.18 -7.49
C GLU A 120 -15.54 2.96 -8.42
N GLU A 121 -14.41 2.69 -9.06
CA GLU A 121 -14.28 1.63 -10.05
C GLU A 121 -14.32 0.23 -9.41
N GLU A 122 -15.30 -0.58 -9.83
CA GLU A 122 -15.55 -1.90 -9.23
C GLU A 122 -14.40 -2.89 -9.44
N SER A 123 -13.71 -2.81 -10.59
CA SER A 123 -12.49 -3.59 -10.86
C SER A 123 -11.41 -3.36 -9.79
N ILE A 124 -11.19 -2.09 -9.43
CA ILE A 124 -10.20 -1.70 -8.41
C ILE A 124 -10.64 -2.16 -7.03
N LYS A 125 -11.94 -2.10 -6.72
CA LYS A 125 -12.47 -2.64 -5.45
C LYS A 125 -12.23 -4.15 -5.34
N ASN A 126 -12.48 -4.90 -6.42
CA ASN A 126 -12.21 -6.34 -6.45
C ASN A 126 -10.72 -6.64 -6.26
N ASP A 127 -9.85 -5.92 -6.96
CA ASP A 127 -8.40 -6.03 -6.77
C ASP A 127 -8.01 -5.73 -5.32
N LEU A 128 -8.61 -4.70 -4.71
CA LEU A 128 -8.36 -4.34 -3.32
C LEU A 128 -8.87 -5.37 -2.33
N THR A 129 -9.99 -6.02 -2.60
CA THR A 129 -10.49 -7.15 -1.80
C THR A 129 -9.45 -8.26 -1.76
N ILE A 130 -8.95 -8.67 -2.93
CA ILE A 130 -7.94 -9.73 -3.06
C ILE A 130 -6.65 -9.35 -2.34
N LEU A 131 -6.15 -8.14 -2.56
CA LEU A 131 -4.89 -7.68 -1.96
C LEU A 131 -5.01 -7.55 -0.44
N ASN A 132 -6.11 -7.00 0.07
CA ASN A 132 -6.33 -6.89 1.50
C ASN A 132 -6.52 -8.25 2.17
N TYR A 133 -7.19 -9.19 1.50
CA TYR A 133 -7.27 -10.58 1.95
C TYR A 133 -5.88 -11.21 2.09
N LYS A 134 -5.05 -11.13 1.04
CA LYS A 134 -3.65 -11.62 1.06
C LYS A 134 -2.83 -10.94 2.17
N ALA A 135 -2.96 -9.63 2.34
CA ALA A 135 -2.24 -8.89 3.38
C ALA A 135 -2.68 -9.30 4.79
N GLY A 136 -3.98 -9.56 4.98
CA GLY A 136 -4.57 -10.11 6.19
C GLY A 136 -3.96 -11.46 6.57
N LEU A 137 -3.99 -12.42 5.63
CA LEU A 137 -3.38 -13.74 5.82
C LEU A 137 -1.90 -13.67 6.22
N GLN A 138 -1.13 -12.82 5.54
CA GLN A 138 0.29 -12.64 5.87
C GLN A 138 0.51 -12.05 7.26
N ALA A 139 -0.28 -11.03 7.63
CA ALA A 139 -0.23 -10.44 8.96
C ALA A 139 -0.60 -11.47 10.04
N LYS A 140 -1.65 -12.27 9.83
CA LYS A 140 -2.06 -13.35 10.74
C LYS A 140 -0.95 -14.40 10.91
N ASN A 141 -0.36 -14.86 9.81
CA ASN A 141 0.71 -15.85 9.81
C ASN A 141 2.00 -15.35 10.49
N SER A 142 2.22 -14.04 10.53
CA SER A 142 3.32 -13.42 11.28
C SER A 142 2.99 -13.13 12.75
N GLY A 143 1.76 -13.44 13.20
CA GLY A 143 1.29 -13.21 14.57
C GLY A 143 0.81 -11.79 14.84
N SER A 144 0.66 -10.93 13.83
CA SER A 144 0.09 -9.58 13.99
C SER A 144 -1.43 -9.61 13.73
N TYR A 145 -2.18 -10.11 14.71
CA TYR A 145 -3.62 -10.33 14.57
C TYR A 145 -4.41 -9.03 14.41
N GLU A 146 -4.02 -7.95 15.08
CA GLU A 146 -4.68 -6.64 14.92
C GLU A 146 -4.47 -6.08 13.51
N SER A 147 -3.25 -6.21 12.96
CA SER A 147 -2.98 -5.79 11.57
C SER A 147 -3.73 -6.68 10.57
N SER A 148 -3.79 -7.99 10.82
CA SER A 148 -4.59 -8.92 10.03
C SER A 148 -6.04 -8.45 9.97
N LEU A 149 -6.63 -8.20 11.14
CA LEU A 149 -8.01 -7.79 11.25
C LEU A 149 -8.28 -6.46 10.53
N GLN A 150 -7.34 -5.52 10.58
CA GLN A 150 -7.47 -4.27 9.83
C GLN A 150 -7.56 -4.52 8.33
N TYR A 151 -6.65 -5.29 7.75
CA TYR A 151 -6.68 -5.59 6.32
C TYR A 151 -7.92 -6.41 5.94
N LEU A 152 -8.29 -7.42 6.71
CA LEU A 152 -9.48 -8.23 6.45
C LEU A 152 -10.77 -7.40 6.48
N ASN A 153 -10.89 -6.42 7.39
CA ASN A 153 -12.02 -5.49 7.39
C ASN A 153 -12.04 -4.58 6.14
N PHE A 154 -10.88 -4.19 5.60
CA PHE A 154 -10.83 -3.49 4.31
C PHE A 154 -11.33 -4.37 3.16
N ALA A 155 -10.99 -5.66 3.16
CA ALA A 155 -11.52 -6.61 2.18
C ALA A 155 -13.05 -6.73 2.31
N LEU A 156 -13.58 -6.89 3.54
CA LEU A 156 -15.02 -6.95 3.81
C LEU A 156 -15.79 -5.72 3.33
N ASN A 157 -15.21 -4.51 3.42
CA ASN A 157 -15.87 -3.29 2.95
C ASN A 157 -16.15 -3.27 1.44
N PHE A 158 -15.38 -4.03 0.67
CA PHE A 158 -15.48 -4.11 -0.79
C PHE A 158 -16.07 -5.44 -1.26
N LEU A 159 -16.46 -6.35 -0.36
CA LEU A 159 -17.11 -7.60 -0.71
C LEU A 159 -18.44 -7.29 -1.41
N ASN A 160 -18.50 -7.57 -2.71
CA ASN A 160 -19.75 -7.56 -3.45
C ASN A 160 -20.40 -8.93 -3.33
N LYS A 161 -21.62 -8.94 -2.77
CA LYS A 161 -22.40 -10.15 -2.51
C LYS A 161 -23.04 -10.73 -3.79
N GLU A 162 -23.14 -9.91 -4.83
CA GLU A 162 -23.82 -10.24 -6.08
C GLU A 162 -22.78 -10.62 -7.15
N ALA A 163 -22.20 -11.82 -7.06
CA ALA A 163 -21.10 -12.18 -7.95
C ALA A 163 -21.00 -13.68 -8.27
N SER A 164 -20.22 -14.00 -9.31
CA SER A 164 -19.98 -15.35 -9.84
C SER A 164 -19.46 -16.34 -8.79
N VAL A 165 -19.46 -17.65 -9.10
CA VAL A 165 -18.97 -18.72 -8.21
C VAL A 165 -17.57 -18.44 -7.64
N GLU A 166 -16.64 -17.93 -8.46
CA GLU A 166 -15.29 -17.55 -8.00
C GLU A 166 -15.29 -16.43 -6.96
N ASN A 167 -16.23 -15.49 -7.07
CA ASN A 167 -16.39 -14.42 -6.09
C ASN A 167 -17.03 -14.94 -4.79
N PHE A 168 -17.83 -16.00 -4.86
CA PHE A 168 -18.40 -16.65 -3.67
C PHE A 168 -17.34 -17.38 -2.84
N GLU A 169 -16.34 -18.01 -3.48
CA GLU A 169 -15.20 -18.60 -2.77
C GLU A 169 -14.41 -17.53 -2.01
N LEU A 170 -13.99 -16.45 -2.70
CA LEU A 170 -13.29 -15.33 -2.07
C LEU A 170 -14.13 -14.69 -0.95
N TYR A 171 -15.43 -14.54 -1.18
CA TYR A 171 -16.36 -14.00 -0.19
C TYR A 171 -16.37 -14.84 1.09
N THR A 172 -16.50 -16.16 0.94
CA THR A 172 -16.50 -17.10 2.06
C THR A 172 -15.17 -17.10 2.80
N ASP A 173 -14.07 -17.16 2.06
CA ASP A 173 -12.70 -17.13 2.58
C ASP A 173 -12.45 -15.88 3.43
N VAL A 174 -12.79 -14.69 2.93
CA VAL A 174 -12.62 -13.44 3.66
C VAL A 174 -13.43 -13.43 4.96
N ILE A 175 -14.68 -13.90 4.93
CA ILE A 175 -15.52 -13.95 6.13
C ILE A 175 -14.95 -14.92 7.16
N LEU A 176 -14.56 -16.13 6.75
CA LEU A 176 -14.02 -17.15 7.66
C LEU A 176 -12.70 -16.68 8.27
N GLU A 177 -11.79 -16.13 7.48
CA GLU A 177 -10.51 -15.62 7.96
C GLU A 177 -10.68 -14.41 8.89
N THR A 178 -11.65 -13.54 8.61
CA THR A 178 -12.01 -12.46 9.53
C THR A 178 -12.55 -13.02 10.85
N ALA A 179 -13.48 -13.97 10.79
CA ALA A 179 -14.08 -14.58 11.97
C ALA A 179 -13.04 -15.31 12.84
N GLU A 180 -12.11 -16.04 12.21
CA GLU A 180 -11.02 -16.69 12.95
C GLU A 180 -10.07 -15.66 13.59
N THR A 181 -9.75 -14.58 12.88
CA THR A 181 -8.91 -13.51 13.44
C THR A 181 -9.59 -12.79 14.61
N GLU A 182 -10.89 -12.52 14.51
CA GLU A 182 -11.71 -11.98 15.60
C GLU A 182 -11.76 -12.94 16.80
N TYR A 183 -11.85 -14.25 16.56
CA TYR A 183 -11.79 -15.27 17.61
C TYR A 183 -10.45 -15.25 18.34
N LEU A 184 -9.33 -15.17 17.61
CA LEU A 184 -7.99 -15.05 18.19
C LEU A 184 -7.84 -13.79 19.05
N LEU A 185 -8.57 -12.72 18.71
CA LEU A 185 -8.67 -11.48 19.47
C LEU A 185 -9.79 -11.49 20.53
N SER A 186 -10.45 -12.62 20.75
CA SER A 186 -11.54 -12.83 21.73
C SER A 186 -12.82 -11.99 21.48
N ASN A 187 -13.05 -11.56 20.25
CA ASN A 187 -14.21 -10.75 19.85
C ASN A 187 -15.40 -11.63 19.40
N TYR A 188 -15.88 -12.50 20.29
CA TYR A 188 -16.84 -13.57 19.95
C TYR A 188 -18.17 -13.08 19.37
N GLU A 189 -18.69 -11.92 19.80
CA GLU A 189 -19.91 -11.35 19.23
C GLU A 189 -19.76 -11.05 17.73
N ARG A 190 -18.58 -10.58 17.32
CA ARG A 190 -18.27 -10.29 15.92
C ARG A 190 -18.15 -11.57 15.11
N VAL A 191 -17.54 -12.62 15.68
CA VAL A 191 -17.48 -13.97 15.08
C VAL A 191 -18.88 -14.47 14.72
N GLU A 192 -19.82 -14.45 15.68
CA GLU A 192 -21.20 -14.89 15.40
C GLU A 192 -21.85 -14.07 14.29
N SER A 193 -21.67 -12.75 14.30
CA SER A 193 -22.25 -11.88 13.27
C SER A 193 -21.72 -12.18 11.87
N LEU A 194 -20.44 -12.54 11.76
CA LEU A 194 -19.77 -12.87 10.50
C LEU A 194 -20.25 -14.24 9.98
N LEU A 195 -20.31 -15.26 10.85
CA LEU A 195 -20.74 -16.60 10.44
C LEU A 195 -22.20 -16.63 9.98
N ARG A 196 -23.09 -15.82 10.57
CA ARG A 196 -24.47 -15.66 10.10
C ARG A 196 -24.57 -15.11 8.67
N LEU A 197 -23.55 -14.41 8.16
CA LEU A 197 -23.56 -13.95 6.77
C LEU A 197 -23.49 -15.13 5.78
N LEU A 198 -22.84 -16.23 6.17
CA LEU A 198 -22.71 -17.44 5.36
C LEU A 198 -23.95 -18.34 5.45
N GLU A 199 -24.62 -18.38 6.61
CA GLU A 199 -25.84 -19.18 6.81
C GLU A 199 -27.02 -18.71 5.95
N ASN A 200 -27.07 -17.42 5.62
CA ASN A 200 -28.15 -16.83 4.82
C ASN A 200 -27.95 -17.03 3.29
N GLU A 201 -26.99 -17.86 2.87
CA GLU A 201 -26.66 -18.11 1.46
C GLU A 201 -26.91 -19.57 1.01
N ILE A 202 -27.49 -20.40 1.89
CA ILE A 202 -27.98 -21.77 1.61
C ILE A 202 -29.50 -21.75 1.53
#